data_AF-A0A094AME3-F1
#
_entry.id   AF-A0A094AME3-F1
#
_cell.length_a   1.000
_cell.length_b   1.000
_cell.length_c   1.000
_cell.angle_alpha   90.00
_cell.angle_beta   90.00
_cell.angle_gamma   90.00
#
_symmetry.space_group_name_H-M   'P 1'
#
loop_
_entity.id
_entity.type
_entity.pdbx_description
1 polymer ?
#
loop_
_entity_poly.entity_id
_entity_poly.type
_entity_poly.pdbx_seq_one_letter_code
_entity_poly.pdbx_strand_id
1 'polypeptide(L)'
;MAVESPPFQLCANSFNLAELDSIHISLEAPGQFVKYTAREHALKVAKHLGVQNGLIYLLGTKSASAEDSDRELPFRQRRYFYYLSGAAFPDCSLTYDIETTKL
;
A
#
# COMPACT_ATOMS: atom_id res chain seq x y z
N MET A 1 11.21 23.66 -9.77
CA MET A 1 11.22 24.10 -8.35
C MET A 1 10.64 22.95 -7.55
N ALA A 2 11.47 22.24 -6.78
CA ALA A 2 11.01 21.13 -5.95
C ALA A 2 10.27 21.70 -4.75
N VAL A 3 9.00 21.37 -4.59
CA VAL A 3 8.25 21.67 -3.36
C VAL A 3 8.67 20.60 -2.36
N GLU A 4 9.60 20.94 -1.48
CA GLU A 4 9.93 20.10 -0.34
C GLU A 4 8.68 20.02 0.55
N SER A 5 8.08 18.82 0.62
CA SER A 5 6.98 18.53 1.53
C SER A 5 7.50 18.61 2.97
N PRO A 6 6.80 19.33 3.88
CA PRO A 6 7.26 19.44 5.26
C PRO A 6 7.32 18.05 5.92
N PRO A 7 8.27 17.83 6.84
CA PRO A 7 8.38 16.56 7.54
C PRO A 7 7.07 16.27 8.29
N PHE A 8 6.54 15.07 8.10
CA PHE A 8 5.41 14.57 8.88
C PHE A 8 5.83 14.53 10.35
N GLN A 9 5.13 15.28 11.21
CA GLN A 9 5.42 15.33 12.64
C GLN A 9 4.49 14.34 13.35
N LEU A 10 5.04 13.20 13.80
CA LEU A 10 4.32 12.27 14.64
C LEU A 10 4.25 12.84 16.06
N CYS A 11 3.10 13.36 16.45
CA CYS A 11 2.82 13.71 17.83
C CYS A 11 2.49 12.43 18.60
N ALA A 12 3.48 11.83 19.27
CA ALA A 12 3.23 10.76 20.23
C ALA A 12 2.71 11.38 21.53
N ASN A 13 1.41 11.27 21.79
CA ASN A 13 0.90 11.52 23.13
C ASN A 13 1.47 10.44 24.07
N SER A 14 1.82 10.80 25.31
CA SER A 14 2.22 9.81 26.32
C SER A 14 1.03 8.94 26.68
N PHE A 15 1.15 7.60 26.59
CA PHE A 15 0.07 6.67 26.92
C PHE A 15 0.47 5.72 28.06
N ASN A 16 -0.47 5.47 28.96
CA ASN A 16 -0.32 4.56 30.09
C ASN A 16 -0.61 3.11 29.65
N LEU A 17 0.31 2.19 29.94
CA LEU A 17 0.29 0.81 29.42
C LEU A 17 -0.82 -0.07 30.02
N ALA A 18 -1.44 0.35 31.12
CA ALA A 18 -2.41 -0.44 31.87
C ALA A 18 -3.87 -0.33 31.37
N GLU A 19 -4.15 0.50 30.35
CA GLU A 19 -5.51 0.90 29.94
C GLU A 19 -5.75 0.76 28.42
N LEU A 20 -4.94 -0.05 27.72
CA LEU A 20 -4.96 -0.19 26.27
C LEU A 20 -6.02 -1.20 25.77
N ASP A 21 -7.29 -0.84 25.84
CA ASP A 21 -8.34 -1.56 25.08
C ASP A 21 -8.41 -1.09 23.61
N SER A 22 -7.79 0.04 23.25
CA SER A 22 -7.68 0.49 21.85
C SER A 22 -6.54 1.49 21.62
N ILE A 23 -5.85 1.39 20.47
CA ILE A 23 -4.87 2.38 20.00
C ILE A 23 -5.55 3.25 18.95
N HIS A 24 -5.57 4.56 19.17
CA HIS A 24 -6.09 5.54 18.21
C HIS A 24 -4.93 6.36 17.63
N ILE A 25 -4.72 6.26 16.30
CA ILE A 25 -3.70 7.03 15.58
C ILE A 25 -4.41 8.15 14.81
N SER A 26 -4.11 9.40 15.16
CA SER A 26 -4.58 10.58 14.44
C SER A 26 -3.44 11.17 13.62
N LEU A 27 -3.72 11.53 12.37
CA LEU A 27 -2.79 12.21 11.46
C LEU A 27 -3.34 13.59 11.13
N GLU A 28 -2.64 14.63 11.57
CA GLU A 28 -2.89 16.01 11.16
C GLU A 28 -1.91 16.37 10.05
N ALA A 29 -2.41 16.93 8.96
CA ALA A 29 -1.55 17.47 7.91
C ALA A 29 -2.07 18.79 7.37
N PRO A 30 -1.18 19.65 6.87
CA PRO A 30 -1.52 20.98 6.42
C PRO A 30 -2.33 21.03 5.11
N GLY A 31 -2.79 19.89 4.57
CA GLY A 31 -3.50 19.83 3.28
C GLY A 31 -4.42 18.62 3.13
N GLN A 32 -5.25 18.64 2.08
CA GLN A 32 -6.19 17.56 1.77
C GLN A 32 -5.43 16.32 1.24
N PHE A 33 -5.49 15.21 1.98
CA PHE A 33 -4.96 13.94 1.52
C PHE A 33 -5.92 13.24 0.56
N VAL A 34 -5.41 12.80 -0.59
CA VAL A 34 -6.11 11.90 -1.48
C VAL A 34 -5.76 10.46 -1.08
N LYS A 35 -6.74 9.74 -0.52
CA LYS A 35 -6.60 8.33 -0.16
C LYS A 35 -6.72 7.46 -1.41
N TYR A 36 -5.76 6.56 -1.62
CA TYR A 36 -5.85 5.55 -2.67
C TYR A 36 -6.92 4.50 -2.34
N THR A 37 -7.83 4.21 -3.27
CA THR A 37 -9.00 3.33 -3.05
C THR A 37 -8.73 1.85 -3.37
N ALA A 38 -7.62 1.30 -2.85
CA ALA A 38 -7.19 -0.09 -3.05
C ALA A 38 -8.30 -1.12 -2.80
N ARG A 39 -9.02 -0.99 -1.66
CA ARG A 39 -10.12 -1.90 -1.29
C ARG A 39 -11.27 -1.88 -2.31
N GLU A 40 -11.60 -0.71 -2.86
CA GLU A 40 -12.65 -0.59 -3.87
C GLU A 40 -12.22 -1.22 -5.20
N HIS A 41 -10.94 -1.07 -5.57
CA HIS A 41 -10.37 -1.72 -6.74
C HIS A 41 -10.43 -3.25 -6.61
N ALA A 42 -10.03 -3.80 -5.47
CA ALA A 42 -10.12 -5.24 -5.21
C ALA A 42 -11.55 -5.77 -5.26
N LEU A 43 -12.51 -5.05 -4.65
CA LEU A 43 -13.93 -5.38 -4.73
C LEU A 43 -14.47 -5.38 -6.17
N LYS A 44 -14.06 -4.39 -6.98
CA LYS A 44 -14.45 -4.34 -8.40
C LYS A 44 -13.89 -5.54 -9.17
N VAL A 45 -12.64 -5.93 -8.90
CA VAL A 45 -12.02 -7.10 -9.54
C VAL A 45 -12.73 -8.38 -9.15
N ALA A 46 -13.00 -8.62 -7.86
CA ALA A 46 -13.74 -9.81 -7.40
C ALA A 46 -15.13 -9.90 -8.05
N LYS A 47 -15.87 -8.78 -8.09
CA LYS A 47 -17.17 -8.70 -8.78
C LYS A 47 -17.06 -9.01 -10.27
N HIS A 48 -16.02 -8.50 -10.93
CA HIS A 48 -15.81 -8.75 -12.37
C HIS A 48 -15.46 -10.21 -12.67
N LEU A 49 -14.72 -10.87 -11.77
CA LEU A 49 -14.41 -12.29 -11.87
C LEU A 49 -15.62 -13.20 -11.59
N GLY A 50 -16.69 -12.68 -10.99
CA GLY A 50 -17.91 -13.45 -10.68
C GLY A 50 -17.71 -14.52 -9.61
N VAL A 51 -16.65 -14.42 -8.81
CA VAL A 51 -16.33 -15.36 -7.73
C VAL A 51 -16.72 -14.78 -6.38
N GLN A 52 -17.21 -15.64 -5.49
CA GLN A 52 -17.60 -15.27 -4.13
C GLN A 52 -16.51 -15.57 -3.10
N ASN A 53 -15.58 -16.47 -3.47
CA ASN A 53 -14.51 -16.95 -2.63
C ASN A 53 -13.21 -17.17 -3.40
N GLY A 54 -12.10 -17.13 -2.66
CA GLY A 54 -10.76 -17.36 -3.18
C GLY A 54 -9.77 -16.27 -2.81
N LEU A 55 -8.52 -16.48 -3.22
CA LEU A 55 -7.39 -15.58 -2.95
C LEU A 55 -6.87 -14.99 -4.26
N ILE A 56 -6.91 -13.67 -4.40
CA ILE A 56 -6.20 -12.96 -5.47
C ILE A 56 -4.75 -12.79 -5.03
N TYR A 57 -3.82 -13.40 -5.77
CA TYR A 57 -2.38 -13.27 -5.52
C TYR A 57 -1.69 -12.57 -6.69
N LEU A 58 -1.02 -11.44 -6.42
CA LEU A 58 -0.26 -10.70 -7.41
C LEU A 58 1.17 -10.43 -6.92
N LEU A 59 2.14 -10.76 -7.76
CA LEU A 59 3.53 -10.37 -7.57
C LEU A 59 3.77 -8.96 -8.09
N GLY A 60 4.42 -8.13 -7.28
CA GLY A 60 5.02 -6.86 -7.70
C GLY A 60 6.28 -7.08 -8.55
N THR A 61 6.79 -5.98 -9.10
CA THR A 61 8.09 -5.95 -9.80
C THR A 61 9.21 -6.14 -8.78
N LYS A 62 10.16 -7.01 -9.09
CA LYS A 62 11.36 -7.20 -8.27
C LYS A 62 12.39 -6.11 -8.53
N SER A 63 13.22 -5.81 -7.55
CA SER A 63 14.43 -5.01 -7.78
C SER A 63 15.36 -5.75 -8.75
N ALA A 64 16.10 -4.98 -9.55
CA ALA A 64 17.04 -5.51 -10.52
C ALA A 64 18.23 -4.55 -10.64
N SER A 65 19.42 -5.13 -10.81
CA SER A 65 20.67 -4.41 -11.00
C SER A 65 21.19 -4.61 -12.42
N ALA A 66 22.03 -3.69 -12.89
CA ALA A 66 22.74 -3.86 -14.15
C ALA A 66 23.71 -5.05 -14.07
N GLU A 67 23.86 -5.78 -15.18
CA GLU A 67 24.49 -7.12 -15.22
C GLU A 67 25.93 -7.15 -14.70
N ASP A 68 26.68 -6.05 -14.79
CA ASP A 68 28.06 -5.93 -14.31
C ASP A 68 28.30 -4.62 -13.53
N SER A 69 27.27 -4.08 -12.89
CA SER A 69 27.39 -2.82 -12.14
C SER A 69 26.47 -2.82 -10.91
N ASP A 70 26.95 -2.24 -9.80
CA ASP A 70 26.17 -2.00 -8.58
C ASP A 70 25.05 -0.96 -8.76
N ARG A 71 24.72 -0.60 -10.01
CA ARG A 71 23.69 0.36 -10.35
C ARG A 71 22.33 -0.32 -10.46
N GLU A 72 21.34 0.25 -9.79
CA GLU A 72 19.94 -0.16 -9.92
C GLU A 72 19.37 0.16 -11.30
N LEU A 73 18.57 -0.75 -11.84
CA LEU A 73 17.79 -0.50 -13.05
C LEU A 73 16.57 0.37 -12.76
N PRO A 74 16.09 1.17 -13.73
CA PRO A 74 14.88 1.95 -13.58
C PRO A 74 13.68 1.08 -13.17
N PHE A 75 13.07 1.41 -12.04
CA PHE A 75 11.94 0.66 -11.50
C PHE A 75 10.62 1.09 -12.15
N ARG A 76 9.81 0.08 -12.53
CA ARG A 76 8.41 0.29 -12.89
C ARG A 76 7.56 -0.83 -12.32
N GLN A 77 6.54 -0.46 -11.54
CA GLN A 77 5.62 -1.41 -10.95
C GLN A 77 4.72 -2.07 -12.01
N ARG A 78 4.36 -3.35 -11.77
CA ARG A 78 3.34 -4.07 -12.54
C ARG A 78 1.98 -3.40 -12.39
N ARG A 79 1.31 -3.16 -13.52
CA ARG A 79 0.05 -2.38 -13.55
C ARG A 79 -1.05 -2.99 -12.69
N TYR A 80 -1.25 -4.31 -12.75
CA TYR A 80 -2.30 -4.97 -11.96
C TYR A 80 -1.99 -4.93 -10.46
N PHE A 81 -0.73 -5.12 -10.07
CA PHE A 81 -0.31 -4.97 -8.68
C PHE A 81 -0.53 -3.53 -8.21
N TYR A 82 -0.07 -2.53 -8.97
CA TYR A 82 -0.25 -1.13 -8.64
C TYR A 82 -1.73 -0.73 -8.55
N TYR A 83 -2.58 -1.24 -9.45
CA TYR A 83 -4.02 -0.98 -9.43
C TYR A 83 -4.71 -1.50 -8.16
N LEU A 84 -4.30 -2.67 -7.67
CA LEU A 84 -4.90 -3.23 -6.45
C LEU A 84 -4.30 -2.67 -5.16
N SER A 85 -3.02 -2.32 -5.15
CA SER A 85 -2.30 -1.93 -3.93
C SER A 85 -2.08 -0.42 -3.78
N GLY A 86 -1.93 0.30 -4.89
CA GLY A 86 -1.35 1.65 -4.92
C GLY A 86 0.15 1.70 -4.60
N ALA A 87 0.79 0.55 -4.35
CA ALA A 87 2.17 0.47 -3.90
C ALA A 87 3.16 0.55 -5.06
N ALA A 88 4.06 1.52 -5.00
CA ALA A 88 5.07 1.81 -6.01
C ALA A 88 6.50 1.44 -5.58
N PHE A 89 6.66 0.41 -4.75
CA PHE A 89 7.95 -0.10 -4.27
C PHE A 89 8.19 -1.55 -4.73
N PRO A 90 9.47 -1.95 -4.93
CA PRO A 90 9.82 -3.27 -5.41
C PRO A 90 9.61 -4.37 -4.36
N ASP A 91 9.79 -5.62 -4.79
CA ASP A 91 9.95 -6.80 -3.91
C ASP A 91 8.78 -7.10 -2.99
N CYS A 92 7.57 -6.75 -3.44
CA CYS A 92 6.33 -6.98 -2.71
C CYS A 92 5.40 -7.95 -3.42
N SER A 93 4.51 -8.56 -2.65
CA SER A 93 3.39 -9.34 -3.13
C SER A 93 2.10 -8.88 -2.46
N LEU A 94 1.00 -8.99 -3.19
CA LEU A 94 -0.33 -8.64 -2.73
C LEU A 94 -1.16 -9.92 -2.66
N THR A 95 -1.91 -10.03 -1.56
CA THR A 95 -2.92 -11.05 -1.34
C THR A 95 -4.23 -10.36 -1.03
N TYR A 96 -5.30 -10.71 -1.72
CA TYR A 96 -6.63 -10.26 -1.38
C TYR A 96 -7.56 -11.46 -1.21
N ASP A 97 -8.06 -11.64 0.01
CA ASP A 97 -9.05 -12.64 0.34
C ASP A 97 -10.45 -12.09 0.04
N ILE A 98 -11.11 -12.74 -0.92
CA ILE A 98 -12.42 -12.32 -1.43
C ILE A 98 -13.51 -12.53 -0.37
N GLU A 99 -13.44 -13.61 0.40
CA GLU A 99 -14.46 -13.94 1.39
C GLU A 99 -14.46 -12.93 2.54
N THR A 100 -13.28 -12.68 3.11
CA THR A 100 -13.13 -11.76 4.24
C THR A 100 -13.00 -10.30 3.83
N THR A 101 -12.88 -10.02 2.52
CA THR A 101 -12.65 -8.68 1.96
C THR A 101 -11.41 -8.01 2.60
N LYS A 102 -10.36 -8.81 2.81
CA LYS A 102 -9.09 -8.36 3.39
C LYS A 102 -8.02 -8.28 2.32
N LEU A 103 -7.33 -7.14 2.26
CA LEU A 103 -6.21 -6.84 1.37
C LEU A 103 -4.94 -6.68 2.21
#